data_AF-A0A8U0WFK9-F1
#
_entry.id   AF-A0A8U0WFK9-F1
#
_cell.length_a   1.000
_cell.length_b   1.000
_cell.length_c   1.000
_cell.angle_alpha   90.00
_cell.angle_beta   90.00
_cell.angle_gamma   90.00
#
_symmetry.space_group_name_H-M   'P 1'
#
loop_
_entity.id
_entity.type
_entity.pdbx_description
1 polymer ?
#
loop_
_entity_poly.entity_id
_entity_poly.type
_entity_poly.pdbx_seq_one_letter_code
_entity_poly.pdbx_strand_id
1 'polypeptide(L)'
;MSLEKMSSVIKRLLEKAPATKRYLSKNQPILKADGLLKRLLDKVGFPKRDLSKKPTAKKPQGAQEMAHPLEHATGLEKKEMLAFLSGKCDPYHTDVIKRGSGTAENPTLIPSAFNGRIVGCICNDNRFVNYMWLEKGCPKRCECGYWFKLTEVEAFS
;
A
#
# COMPACT_ATOMS: atom_id res chain seq x y z
N MET A 1 10.11 -19.38 25.45
CA MET A 1 9.77 -20.79 25.15
C MET A 1 8.91 -20.81 23.90
N SER A 2 9.53 -20.63 22.74
CA SER A 2 9.91 -21.69 21.78
C SER A 2 8.94 -21.63 20.59
N LEU A 3 9.36 -20.92 19.54
CA LEU A 3 8.72 -20.79 18.21
C LEU A 3 8.62 -22.13 17.43
N GLU A 4 8.72 -23.27 18.12
CA GLU A 4 8.86 -24.60 17.52
C GLU A 4 7.52 -25.31 17.27
N LYS A 5 6.39 -24.67 17.60
CA LYS A 5 5.04 -25.21 17.33
C LYS A 5 4.33 -24.51 16.17
N MET A 6 5.06 -24.16 15.12
CA MET A 6 4.45 -23.77 13.84
C MET A 6 4.13 -25.03 13.03
N SER A 7 2.84 -25.29 12.84
CA SER A 7 2.27 -26.46 12.19
C SER A 7 2.90 -26.72 10.82
N SER A 8 3.07 -28.01 10.48
CA SER A 8 3.59 -28.50 9.19
C SER A 8 2.86 -27.91 7.98
N VAL A 9 1.63 -27.42 8.18
CA VAL A 9 0.79 -26.75 7.19
C VAL A 9 1.33 -25.36 6.84
N ILE A 10 1.80 -24.57 7.81
CA ILE A 10 2.34 -23.22 7.57
C ILE A 10 3.66 -23.30 6.77
N LYS A 11 4.52 -24.28 7.09
CA LYS A 11 5.73 -24.58 6.29
C LYS A 11 5.39 -24.94 4.84
N ARG A 12 4.38 -25.79 4.62
CA ARG A 12 3.91 -26.16 3.27
C ARG A 12 3.31 -24.99 2.48
N LEU A 13 2.70 -24.03 3.15
CA LEU A 13 2.12 -22.84 2.50
C LEU A 13 3.20 -21.81 2.12
N LEU A 14 4.24 -21.65 2.95
CA LEU A 14 5.40 -20.82 2.61
C LEU A 14 6.23 -21.39 1.46
N GLU A 15 6.34 -22.73 1.34
CA GLU A 15 7.03 -23.39 0.23
C GLU A 15 6.23 -23.39 -1.08
N LYS A 16 4.89 -23.31 -1.02
CA LYS A 16 4.01 -23.32 -2.21
C LYS A 16 3.56 -21.94 -2.68
N ALA A 17 3.90 -20.88 -1.97
CA ALA A 17 3.63 -19.53 -2.45
C ALA A 17 4.44 -19.27 -3.73
N PRO A 18 3.80 -18.86 -4.85
CA PRO A 18 4.54 -18.47 -6.04
C PRO A 18 5.41 -17.27 -5.69
N ALA A 19 6.72 -17.41 -5.86
CA ALA A 19 7.65 -16.29 -5.84
C ALA A 19 7.19 -15.27 -6.89
N THR A 20 6.46 -14.24 -6.46
CA THR A 20 6.23 -13.03 -7.24
C THR A 20 7.61 -12.40 -7.42
N LYS A 21 8.21 -12.74 -8.57
CA LYS A 21 9.55 -12.38 -8.99
C LYS A 21 9.73 -10.85 -8.98
N ARG A 22 10.12 -10.34 -7.82
CA ARG A 22 11.11 -9.28 -7.63
C ARG A 22 12.54 -9.77 -7.92
N TYR A 23 12.70 -10.89 -8.65
CA TYR A 23 13.97 -11.51 -9.00
C TYR A 23 13.94 -11.98 -10.47
N LEU A 24 14.07 -11.04 -11.40
CA LEU A 24 14.42 -11.28 -12.80
C LEU A 24 15.50 -10.27 -13.25
N SER A 25 16.54 -10.07 -12.45
CA SER A 25 17.73 -9.34 -12.90
C SER A 25 19.07 -10.00 -12.58
N LYS A 26 19.10 -11.15 -11.90
CA LYS A 26 20.37 -11.84 -11.61
C LYS A 26 20.17 -13.35 -11.72
N ASN A 27 20.92 -13.96 -12.63
CA ASN A 27 21.09 -15.40 -12.85
C ASN A 27 20.11 -16.05 -13.85
N GLN A 28 20.25 -15.74 -15.14
CA GLN A 28 20.01 -16.75 -16.18
C GLN A 28 21.30 -17.55 -16.40
N PRO A 29 21.27 -18.89 -16.35
CA PRO A 29 22.38 -19.70 -16.84
C PRO A 29 22.49 -19.52 -18.35
N ILE A 30 23.72 -19.23 -18.77
CA ILE A 30 24.19 -19.06 -20.14
C ILE A 30 23.63 -20.18 -21.03
N LEU A 31 22.68 -19.85 -21.89
CA LEU A 31 22.41 -20.64 -23.08
C LEU A 31 23.73 -20.63 -23.87
N LYS A 32 24.45 -21.75 -23.88
CA LYS A 32 25.58 -21.92 -24.78
C LYS A 32 25.02 -21.71 -26.19
N ALA A 33 25.35 -20.57 -26.77
CA ALA A 33 24.94 -20.22 -28.11
C ALA A 33 25.60 -21.23 -29.06
N ASP A 34 24.85 -22.24 -29.48
CA ASP A 34 25.27 -23.08 -30.58
C ASP A 34 25.54 -22.17 -31.78
N GLY A 35 26.70 -22.37 -32.42
CA GLY A 35 27.23 -21.46 -33.44
C GLY A 35 26.28 -21.20 -34.62
N LEU A 36 25.24 -22.01 -34.77
CA LEU A 36 24.14 -21.83 -35.72
C LEU A 36 23.37 -20.52 -35.48
N LEU A 37 23.06 -20.20 -34.22
CA LEU A 37 22.26 -19.03 -33.86
C LEU A 37 23.07 -17.73 -34.06
N LYS A 38 24.37 -17.77 -33.75
CA LYS A 38 25.33 -16.70 -34.09
C LYS A 38 25.45 -16.49 -35.60
N ARG A 39 25.60 -17.57 -36.39
CA ARG A 39 25.69 -17.50 -37.85
C ARG A 39 24.41 -17.00 -38.51
N LEU A 40 23.24 -17.33 -37.94
CA LEU A 40 21.96 -16.79 -38.37
C LEU A 40 21.90 -15.29 -38.09
N LEU A 41 22.20 -14.85 -36.88
CA LEU A 41 22.23 -13.43 -36.48
C LEU A 41 23.19 -12.58 -37.33
N ASP A 42 24.36 -13.13 -37.69
CA ASP A 42 25.33 -12.44 -38.55
C ASP A 42 24.85 -12.38 -40.03
N LYS A 43 24.05 -13.36 -40.50
CA LYS A 43 23.46 -13.36 -41.86
C LYS A 43 22.28 -12.39 -42.02
N VAL A 44 21.52 -12.11 -40.96
CA VAL A 44 20.43 -11.11 -40.98
C VAL A 44 20.93 -9.66 -40.83
N GLY A 45 22.24 -9.42 -40.85
CA GLY A 45 22.80 -8.06 -40.93
C GLY A 45 22.49 -7.17 -39.73
N PHE A 46 22.15 -7.75 -38.57
CA PHE A 46 21.86 -6.97 -37.38
C PHE A 46 23.17 -6.34 -36.85
N PRO A 47 23.28 -4.99 -36.79
CA PRO A 47 24.49 -4.35 -36.32
C PRO A 47 24.70 -4.66 -34.83
N LYS A 48 25.87 -5.22 -34.50
CA LYS A 48 26.30 -5.44 -33.11
C LYS A 48 26.48 -4.07 -32.44
N ARG A 49 25.48 -3.63 -31.67
CA ARG A 49 25.61 -2.44 -30.81
C ARG A 49 26.60 -2.78 -29.70
N ASP A 50 27.74 -2.09 -29.73
CA ASP A 50 28.78 -2.23 -28.72
C ASP A 50 28.32 -1.54 -27.43
N LEU A 51 27.76 -2.33 -26.50
CA LEU A 51 27.22 -1.88 -25.21
C LEU A 51 28.30 -1.36 -24.24
N SER A 52 29.59 -1.39 -24.64
CA SER A 52 30.70 -0.92 -23.81
C SER A 52 30.82 0.62 -23.77
N LYS A 53 30.27 1.33 -24.76
CA LYS A 53 30.24 2.79 -24.75
C LYS A 53 29.05 3.27 -23.93
N LYS A 54 29.27 3.62 -22.66
CA LYS A 54 28.33 4.48 -21.92
C LYS A 54 28.27 5.83 -22.63
N PRO A 55 27.16 6.25 -23.26
CA PRO A 55 27.04 7.62 -23.68
C PRO A 55 26.95 8.46 -22.41
N THR A 56 27.95 9.30 -22.14
CA THR A 56 27.78 10.42 -21.22
C THR A 56 26.82 11.40 -21.89
N ALA A 57 25.53 11.16 -21.73
CA ALA A 57 24.48 12.05 -22.21
C ALA A 57 24.62 13.39 -21.48
N LYS A 58 25.19 14.39 -22.16
CA LYS A 58 25.09 15.79 -21.74
C LYS A 58 23.59 16.13 -21.81
N LYS A 59 23.01 16.60 -20.69
CA LYS A 59 21.59 16.99 -20.61
C LYS A 59 21.35 18.08 -21.68
N PRO A 60 20.44 17.91 -22.64
CA PRO A 60 20.19 18.92 -23.66
C PRO A 60 19.68 20.19 -22.97
N GLN A 61 20.46 21.27 -23.07
CA GLN A 61 20.05 22.58 -22.59
C GLN A 61 18.93 23.08 -23.50
N GLY A 62 17.69 23.10 -23.01
CA GLY A 62 16.52 23.58 -23.75
C GLY A 62 15.28 22.67 -23.71
N ALA A 63 15.35 21.46 -23.13
CA ALA A 63 14.15 20.71 -22.83
C ALA A 63 13.50 21.29 -21.56
N GLN A 64 12.36 21.99 -21.69
CA GLN A 64 11.51 22.30 -20.54
C GLN A 64 11.01 20.97 -19.96
N GLU A 65 11.68 20.50 -18.92
CA GLU A 65 11.27 19.33 -18.15
C GLU A 65 10.01 19.71 -17.35
N MET A 66 8.95 18.90 -17.41
CA MET A 66 7.78 19.15 -16.57
C MET A 66 8.19 19.13 -15.10
N ALA A 67 7.60 20.03 -14.29
CA ALA A 67 7.88 20.09 -12.86
C ALA A 67 7.56 18.74 -12.20
N HIS A 68 8.35 18.36 -11.18
CA HIS A 68 8.10 17.13 -10.44
C HIS A 68 6.71 17.21 -9.76
N PRO A 69 5.89 16.13 -9.76
CA PRO A 69 4.53 16.18 -9.23
C PRO A 69 4.41 16.74 -7.80
N LEU A 70 5.38 16.40 -6.94
CA LEU A 70 5.44 16.91 -5.55
C LEU A 70 5.77 18.41 -5.45
N GLU A 71 6.54 18.95 -6.39
CA GLU A 71 6.87 20.38 -6.44
C GLU A 71 5.72 21.19 -7.04
N HIS A 72 5.02 20.61 -8.01
CA HIS A 72 3.90 21.24 -8.69
C HIS A 72 2.62 21.26 -7.84
N ALA A 73 2.37 20.20 -7.06
CA ALA A 73 1.18 20.12 -6.23
C ALA A 73 1.19 21.14 -5.09
N THR A 74 0.00 21.60 -4.72
CA THR A 74 -0.20 22.61 -3.68
C THR A 74 -1.35 22.23 -2.76
N GLY A 75 -1.51 22.95 -1.65
CA GLY A 75 -2.65 22.78 -0.75
C GLY A 75 -2.75 21.39 -0.11
N LEU A 76 -3.96 20.81 -0.15
CA LEU A 76 -4.29 19.53 0.49
C LEU A 76 -3.60 18.35 -0.20
N GLU A 77 -3.51 18.38 -1.53
CA GLU A 77 -2.86 17.35 -2.34
C GLU A 77 -1.37 17.20 -1.97
N LYS A 78 -0.65 18.32 -1.81
CA LYS A 78 0.75 18.28 -1.37
C LYS A 78 0.90 17.70 0.02
N LYS A 79 0.00 18.05 0.95
CA LYS A 79 0.03 17.54 2.33
C LYS A 79 -0.22 16.03 2.37
N GLU A 80 -1.15 15.53 1.56
CA GLU A 80 -1.41 14.10 1.42
C GLU A 80 -0.17 13.36 0.89
N MET A 81 0.48 13.88 -0.16
CA MET A 81 1.70 13.28 -0.70
C MET A 81 2.86 13.27 0.31
N LEU A 82 3.05 14.35 1.06
CA LEU A 82 4.07 14.40 2.12
C LEU A 82 3.75 13.44 3.26
N ALA A 83 2.49 13.30 3.65
CA ALA A 83 2.05 12.33 4.66
C ALA A 83 2.31 10.89 4.20
N PHE A 84 1.99 10.58 2.94
CA PHE A 84 2.27 9.28 2.36
C PHE A 84 3.77 8.95 2.38
N LEU A 85 4.62 9.92 2.01
CA LEU A 85 6.08 9.77 2.08
C LEU A 85 6.61 9.60 3.51
N SER A 86 5.94 10.20 4.51
CA SER A 86 6.27 10.01 5.93
C SER A 86 5.80 8.66 6.50
N GLY A 87 5.09 7.85 5.71
CA GLY A 87 4.54 6.55 6.11
C GLY A 87 3.14 6.62 6.74
N LYS A 88 2.49 7.80 6.77
CA LYS A 88 1.07 7.94 7.14
C LYS A 88 0.21 7.73 5.89
N CYS A 89 -0.31 6.52 5.70
CA CYS A 89 -1.06 6.15 4.50
C CYS A 89 -2.43 6.83 4.39
N ASP A 90 -3.13 7.05 5.51
CA ASP A 90 -4.47 7.66 5.53
C ASP A 90 -4.55 8.84 6.51
N PRO A 91 -4.04 10.02 6.11
CA PRO A 91 -4.04 11.22 6.97
C PRO A 91 -5.45 11.83 7.18
N TYR A 92 -6.40 11.55 6.27
CA TYR A 92 -7.74 12.14 6.28
C TYR A 92 -8.85 11.18 6.70
N HIS A 93 -8.51 9.96 7.11
CA HIS A 93 -9.47 8.92 7.52
C HIS A 93 -10.55 8.63 6.46
N THR A 94 -10.11 8.53 5.20
CA THR A 94 -10.99 8.19 4.06
C THR A 94 -11.28 6.70 4.02
N ASP A 95 -10.40 5.87 4.58
CA ASP A 95 -10.55 4.43 4.56
C ASP A 95 -11.66 3.95 5.50
N VAL A 96 -12.29 2.85 5.11
CA VAL A 96 -13.32 2.20 5.91
C VAL A 96 -12.67 1.53 7.12
N ILE A 97 -13.07 1.98 8.32
CA ILE A 97 -12.64 1.36 9.58
C ILE A 97 -13.27 -0.03 9.71
N LYS A 98 -12.42 -1.06 9.76
CA LYS A 98 -12.87 -2.42 10.02
C LYS A 98 -13.21 -2.57 11.51
N ARG A 99 -14.37 -3.18 11.78
CA ARG A 99 -14.82 -3.49 13.14
C ARG A 99 -13.88 -4.52 13.77
N GLY A 100 -13.57 -4.32 15.06
CA GLY A 100 -12.87 -5.30 15.89
C GLY A 100 -13.83 -6.28 16.57
N SER A 101 -13.48 -6.75 17.77
CA SER A 101 -14.37 -7.56 18.62
C SER A 101 -15.62 -6.78 19.07
N GLY A 102 -15.47 -5.48 19.35
CA GLY A 102 -16.54 -4.54 19.72
C GLY A 102 -17.39 -4.99 20.91
N THR A 103 -16.77 -5.60 21.91
CA THR A 103 -17.40 -5.88 23.20
C THR A 103 -17.41 -4.62 24.07
N ALA A 104 -18.15 -4.63 25.19
CA ALA A 104 -18.19 -3.48 26.10
C ALA A 104 -16.80 -3.13 26.67
N GLU A 105 -15.99 -4.15 26.96
CA GLU A 105 -14.61 -4.00 27.45
C GLU A 105 -13.65 -3.57 26.34
N ASN A 106 -13.84 -4.10 25.12
CA ASN A 106 -13.00 -3.83 23.96
C ASN A 106 -13.85 -3.22 22.82
N PRO A 107 -14.29 -1.95 22.96
CA PRO A 107 -15.08 -1.26 21.94
C PRO A 107 -14.24 -0.94 20.70
N THR A 108 -14.89 -0.76 19.56
CA THR A 108 -14.23 -0.26 18.34
C THR A 108 -13.85 1.19 18.53
N LEU A 109 -12.56 1.50 18.40
CA LEU A 109 -12.02 2.84 18.54
C LEU A 109 -12.25 3.64 17.25
N ILE A 110 -12.92 4.78 17.36
CA ILE A 110 -13.22 5.67 16.25
C ILE A 110 -12.38 6.94 16.40
N PRO A 111 -11.43 7.22 15.50
CA PRO A 111 -10.63 8.42 15.56
C PRO A 111 -11.50 9.65 15.24
N SER A 112 -11.29 10.75 15.96
CA SER A 112 -11.98 12.01 15.71
C SER A 112 -11.10 13.18 16.16
N ALA A 113 -11.04 14.23 15.35
CA ALA A 113 -10.40 15.50 15.74
C ALA A 113 -11.30 16.38 16.63
N PHE A 114 -12.57 16.01 16.77
CA PHE A 114 -13.57 16.74 17.55
C PHE A 114 -14.14 15.88 18.67
N ASN A 115 -14.85 16.53 19.60
CA ASN A 115 -15.52 15.90 20.73
C ASN A 115 -16.68 14.96 20.34
N GLY A 116 -17.11 14.97 19.07
CA GLY A 116 -18.13 14.07 18.57
C GLY A 116 -17.93 13.72 17.10
N ARG A 117 -18.37 12.53 16.69
CA ARG A 117 -18.34 12.05 15.30
C ARG A 117 -19.58 11.21 15.01
N ILE A 118 -20.17 11.41 13.83
CA ILE A 118 -21.25 10.53 13.33
C ILE A 118 -20.62 9.21 12.90
N VAL A 119 -21.18 8.10 13.39
CA VAL A 119 -20.77 6.74 13.04
C VAL A 119 -21.92 6.06 12.32
N GLY A 120 -21.65 5.57 11.11
CA GLY A 120 -22.54 4.68 10.36
C GLY A 120 -22.10 3.23 10.53
N CYS A 121 -22.89 2.42 11.24
CA CYS A 121 -22.62 0.99 11.40
C CYS A 121 -23.41 0.19 10.37
N ILE A 122 -22.71 -0.61 9.57
CA ILE A 122 -23.30 -1.60 8.67
C ILE A 122 -23.51 -2.88 9.47
N CYS A 123 -24.73 -3.10 9.94
CA CYS A 123 -25.11 -4.31 10.66
C CYS A 123 -25.17 -5.52 9.71
N ASN A 124 -24.95 -6.72 10.23
CA ASN A 124 -25.17 -7.92 9.42
C ASN A 124 -26.69 -8.04 9.15
N ASP A 125 -27.05 -8.35 7.91
CA ASP A 125 -28.42 -8.56 7.40
C ASP A 125 -29.31 -7.32 7.21
N ASN A 126 -28.84 -6.11 7.57
CA ASN A 126 -29.58 -4.88 7.30
C ASN A 126 -29.17 -4.24 5.97
N ARG A 127 -30.18 -3.81 5.17
CA ARG A 127 -29.95 -3.02 3.94
C ARG A 127 -29.70 -1.54 4.18
N PHE A 128 -29.94 -1.07 5.41
CA PHE A 128 -29.76 0.31 5.82
C PHE A 128 -28.60 0.45 6.80
N VAL A 129 -28.01 1.65 6.82
CA VAL A 129 -26.92 1.99 7.73
C VAL A 129 -27.51 2.62 8.99
N ASN A 130 -27.11 2.10 10.15
CA ASN A 130 -27.50 2.68 11.43
C ASN A 130 -26.55 3.81 11.79
N TYR A 131 -27.05 5.04 11.80
CA TYR A 131 -26.29 6.22 12.17
C TYR A 131 -26.49 6.56 13.64
N MET A 132 -25.39 6.88 14.32
CA MET A 132 -25.40 7.32 15.70
C MET A 132 -24.37 8.43 15.92
N TRP A 133 -24.74 9.38 16.78
CA TRP A 133 -23.82 10.42 17.24
C TRP A 133 -22.94 9.86 18.35
N LEU A 134 -21.63 9.73 18.15
CA LEU A 134 -20.69 9.26 19.17
C LEU A 134 -19.99 10.46 19.82
N GLU A 135 -19.98 10.51 21.15
CA GLU A 135 -19.38 11.60 21.93
C GLU A 135 -18.14 11.11 22.69
N LYS A 136 -17.25 12.05 23.01
CA LYS A 136 -16.05 11.80 23.81
C LYS A 136 -16.43 11.26 25.20
N GLY A 137 -15.78 10.18 25.60
CA GLY A 137 -15.95 9.57 26.94
C GLY A 137 -17.17 8.65 27.09
N CYS A 138 -18.19 8.77 26.24
CA CYS A 138 -19.41 7.97 26.29
C CYS A 138 -19.40 6.88 25.21
N PRO A 139 -19.01 5.62 25.52
CA PRO A 139 -19.11 4.55 24.55
C PRO A 139 -20.58 4.26 24.24
N LYS A 140 -20.91 4.12 22.95
CA LYS A 140 -22.27 3.82 22.49
C LYS A 140 -22.35 2.46 21.85
N ARG A 141 -23.49 1.80 22.06
CA ARG A 141 -23.80 0.48 21.53
C ARG A 141 -24.75 0.62 20.33
N CYS A 142 -24.43 -0.04 19.23
CA CYS A 142 -25.33 -0.18 18.09
C CYS A 142 -26.33 -1.34 18.31
N GLU A 143 -27.44 -1.35 17.57
CA GLU A 143 -28.46 -2.41 17.60
C GLU A 143 -27.89 -3.81 17.34
N CYS A 144 -26.83 -3.91 16.52
CA CYS A 144 -26.14 -5.18 16.26
C CYS A 144 -25.31 -5.71 17.44
N GLY A 145 -25.26 -4.99 18.57
CA GLY A 145 -24.54 -5.42 19.77
C GLY A 145 -23.12 -4.87 19.89
N TYR A 146 -22.55 -4.32 18.81
CA TYR A 146 -21.19 -3.79 18.81
C TYR A 146 -21.09 -2.45 19.54
N TRP A 147 -20.01 -2.30 20.31
CA TRP A 147 -19.68 -1.08 21.03
C TRP A 147 -18.64 -0.23 20.27
N PHE A 148 -18.81 1.09 20.38
CA PHE A 148 -17.96 2.08 19.75
C PHE A 148 -17.53 3.13 20.78
N LYS A 149 -16.28 3.54 20.73
CA LYS A 149 -15.71 4.58 21.61
C LYS A 149 -14.90 5.56 20.78
N LEU A 150 -15.07 6.84 21.06
CA LEU A 150 -14.35 7.90 20.37
C LEU A 150 -12.94 8.04 20.95
N THR A 151 -11.95 8.11 20.06
CA THR A 151 -10.55 8.38 20.37
C THR A 151 -10.17 9.71 19.73
N GLU A 152 -9.62 10.61 20.54
CA GLU A 152 -9.18 11.91 20.07
C GLU A 152 -7.88 11.76 19.28
N VAL A 153 -7.84 12.33 18.08
CA VAL A 153 -6.67 12.38 17.20
C VAL A 153 -6.46 13.83 16.80
N GLU A 154 -5.20 14.25 16.65
CA GLU A 154 -4.91 15.61 16.21
C GLU A 154 -5.48 15.87 14.81
N ALA A 155 -6.07 17.06 14.62
CA ALA A 155 -6.52 17.49 13.30
C ALA A 155 -5.31 17.57 12.36
N PHE A 156 -5.40 16.89 11.21
CA PHE A 156 -4.37 16.97 10.18
C PHE A 156 -4.42 18.36 9.54
N SER A 157 -3.54 19.24 10.00
CA SER A 157 -3.46 20.66 9.64
C SER A 157 -2.30 20.99 8.70
#